data_AF-A0A7V3M4H0-F1
#
_entry.id   AF-A0A7V3M4H0-F1
#
_cell.length_a   1.000
_cell.length_b   1.000
_cell.length_c   1.000
_cell.angle_alpha   90.00
_cell.angle_beta   90.00
_cell.angle_gamma   90.00
#
_symmetry.space_group_name_H-M   'P 1'
#
loop_
_entity.id
_entity.type
_entity.pdbx_description
1 polymer ?
#
loop_
_entity_poly.entity_id
_entity_poly.type
_entity_poly.pdbx_seq_one_letter_code
_entity_poly.pdbx_strand_id
1 'polypeptide(L)'
;YRMDSYSPMMLKHGSKGMIGKGKRNQDVKDACKAYDGIYFGATGGAGALLGKQIKSAEVIAYPELGPEAVRKLEVVDFPVTVINDTYGNDLYQMGREQYEVKD
;
A
#
# COMPACT_ATOMS: atom_id res chain seq x y z
N TYR A 1 -9.70 3.81 -6.03
CA TYR A 1 -8.71 4.79 -5.52
C TYR A 1 -7.69 5.11 -6.62
N ARG A 2 -6.87 6.16 -6.50
CA ARG A 2 -6.05 6.73 -7.59
C ARG A 2 -5.12 5.74 -8.33
N MET A 3 -4.55 4.77 -7.62
CA MET A 3 -3.62 3.78 -8.20
C MET A 3 -4.27 2.42 -8.51
N ASP A 4 -5.57 2.25 -8.24
CA ASP A 4 -6.23 0.93 -8.37
C ASP A 4 -6.25 0.45 -9.83
N SER A 5 -6.36 1.36 -10.80
CA SER A 5 -6.31 1.03 -12.23
C SER A 5 -4.96 0.47 -12.71
N TYR A 6 -3.88 0.76 -11.99
CA TYR A 6 -2.52 0.34 -12.35
C TYR A 6 -2.02 -0.85 -11.52
N SER A 7 -2.53 -0.99 -10.31
CA SER A 7 -2.01 -1.96 -9.33
C SER A 7 -2.10 -3.43 -9.81
N PRO A 8 -3.19 -3.91 -10.46
CA PRO A 8 -3.23 -5.25 -11.01
C PRO A 8 -2.12 -5.55 -12.03
N MET A 9 -1.79 -4.57 -12.89
CA MET A 9 -0.70 -4.70 -13.85
C MET A 9 0.64 -4.79 -13.13
N MET A 10 0.90 -3.90 -12.17
CA MET A 10 2.15 -3.91 -11.39
C MET A 10 2.36 -5.24 -10.66
N LEU A 11 1.31 -5.78 -10.03
CA LEU A 11 1.35 -7.06 -9.33
C LEU A 11 1.63 -8.22 -10.28
N LYS A 12 0.94 -8.26 -11.42
CA LYS A 12 1.17 -9.26 -12.49
C LYS A 12 2.63 -9.27 -12.97
N HIS A 13 3.28 -8.11 -13.02
CA HIS A 13 4.65 -7.95 -13.51
C HIS A 13 5.72 -8.01 -12.41
N GLY A 14 5.37 -8.46 -11.20
CA GLY A 14 6.33 -8.82 -10.17
C GLY A 14 6.36 -7.89 -8.95
N SER A 15 5.52 -6.85 -8.89
CA SER A 15 5.29 -6.14 -7.62
C SER A 15 4.69 -7.11 -6.60
N LYS A 16 5.28 -7.20 -5.41
CA LYS A 16 4.82 -8.07 -4.32
C LYS A 16 4.17 -7.33 -3.16
N GLY A 17 4.35 -6.02 -3.10
CA GLY A 17 3.90 -5.21 -1.99
C GLY A 17 3.55 -3.80 -2.44
N MET A 18 2.53 -3.24 -1.81
CA MET A 18 2.12 -1.85 -2.02
C MET A 18 1.87 -1.21 -0.65
N ILE A 19 2.37 0.01 -0.43
CA ILE A 19 2.11 0.78 0.79
C ILE A 19 1.29 2.00 0.43
N GLY A 20 0.17 2.22 1.13
CA GLY A 20 -0.71 3.36 0.87
C GLY A 20 -1.64 3.66 2.04
N LYS A 21 -2.71 4.40 1.77
CA LYS A 21 -3.76 4.69 2.75
C LYS A 21 -5.15 4.53 2.15
N GLY A 22 -6.08 4.04 2.96
CA GLY A 22 -7.48 3.82 2.60
C GLY A 22 -7.71 2.55 1.77
N LYS A 23 -8.99 2.18 1.66
CA LYS A 23 -9.46 0.93 1.02
C LYS A 23 -9.04 0.82 -0.45
N ARG A 24 -8.86 -0.42 -0.92
CA ARG A 24 -8.66 -0.79 -2.32
C ARG A 24 -9.97 -1.31 -2.93
N ASN A 25 -10.13 -1.19 -4.25
CA ASN A 25 -11.23 -1.83 -4.96
C ASN A 25 -11.04 -3.34 -5.08
N GLN A 26 -12.05 -4.04 -5.61
CA GLN A 26 -12.01 -5.50 -5.72
C GLN A 26 -10.91 -6.00 -6.67
N ASP A 27 -10.69 -5.31 -7.80
CA ASP A 27 -9.66 -5.71 -8.77
C ASP A 27 -8.26 -5.80 -8.15
N VAL A 28 -7.92 -4.89 -7.25
CA VAL A 28 -6.63 -4.92 -6.51
C VAL A 28 -6.58 -6.11 -5.57
N LYS A 29 -7.67 -6.42 -4.86
CA LYS A 29 -7.72 -7.56 -3.91
C LYS A 29 -7.60 -8.89 -4.65
N ASP A 30 -8.31 -9.01 -5.77
CA ASP A 30 -8.25 -10.19 -6.63
C ASP A 30 -6.83 -10.36 -7.20
N ALA A 31 -6.19 -9.26 -7.60
CA ALA A 31 -4.80 -9.29 -8.05
C ALA A 31 -3.81 -9.65 -6.93
N CYS A 32 -4.02 -9.19 -5.69
CA CYS A 32 -3.21 -9.60 -4.54
C CYS A 32 -3.27 -11.12 -4.34
N LYS A 33 -4.47 -11.71 -4.43
CA LYS A 33 -4.65 -13.16 -4.37
C LYS A 33 -4.04 -13.90 -5.55
N ALA A 34 -4.18 -13.36 -6.77
CA ALA A 34 -3.70 -14.02 -7.99
C ALA A 34 -2.17 -14.00 -8.15
N TYR A 35 -1.49 -12.98 -7.61
CA TYR A 35 -0.07 -12.72 -7.85
C TYR A 35 0.80 -12.67 -6.60
N ASP A 36 0.28 -13.17 -5.47
CA ASP A 36 0.92 -13.16 -4.15
C ASP A 36 1.35 -11.75 -3.71
N GLY A 37 0.44 -10.79 -3.90
CA GLY A 37 0.63 -9.39 -3.53
C GLY A 37 0.04 -9.07 -2.15
N ILE A 38 0.67 -8.13 -1.43
CA ILE A 38 0.16 -7.61 -0.15
C ILE A 38 -0.04 -6.10 -0.24
N TYR A 39 -1.18 -5.61 0.25
CA TYR A 39 -1.40 -4.18 0.46
C TYR A 39 -1.27 -3.82 1.93
N PHE A 40 -0.35 -2.90 2.21
CA PHE A 40 -0.05 -2.38 3.51
C PHE A 40 -0.64 -0.98 3.70
N GLY A 41 -1.32 -0.78 4.82
CA GLY A 41 -1.81 0.51 5.27
C GLY A 41 -0.74 1.21 6.11
N ALA A 42 -0.30 2.38 5.67
CA ALA A 42 0.46 3.31 6.49
C ALA A 42 -0.50 4.30 7.18
N THR A 43 -0.14 4.72 8.40
CA THR A 43 -0.93 5.68 9.18
C THR A 43 -0.93 7.05 8.50
N GLY A 44 -2.09 7.44 7.94
CA GLY A 44 -2.26 8.73 7.27
C GLY A 44 -2.06 9.90 8.24
N GLY A 45 -1.35 10.94 7.79
CA GLY A 45 -1.05 12.13 8.61
C GLY A 45 0.25 12.02 9.42
N ALA A 46 0.81 10.82 9.59
CA ALA A 46 2.04 10.60 10.36
C ALA A 46 3.33 10.74 9.52
N GLY A 47 3.32 11.49 8.42
CA GLY A 47 4.43 11.55 7.46
C GLY A 47 5.77 11.95 8.08
N ALA A 48 5.78 12.92 8.99
CA ALA A 48 7.00 13.34 9.70
C ALA A 48 7.57 12.24 10.61
N LEU A 49 6.72 11.40 11.21
CA LEU A 49 7.14 10.29 12.05
C LEU A 49 7.62 9.10 11.21
N LEU A 50 6.89 8.77 10.14
CA LEU A 50 7.28 7.72 9.21
C LEU A 50 8.60 8.07 8.51
N GLY A 51 8.81 9.34 8.18
CA GLY A 51 10.06 9.84 7.61
C GLY A 51 11.29 9.57 8.47
N LYS A 52 11.16 9.49 9.81
CA LYS A 52 12.27 9.15 10.71
C LYS A 52 12.79 7.72 10.52
N GLN A 53 11.98 6.84 9.91
CA GLN A 53 12.35 5.45 9.65
C GLN A 53 13.03 5.25 8.29
N ILE A 54 13.12 6.31 7.47
CA ILE A 54 13.83 6.30 6.19
C ILE A 54 15.32 6.52 6.46
N LYS A 55 16.17 5.58 6.01
CA LYS A 55 17.63 5.64 6.14
C LYS A 55 18.29 6.27 4.92
N SER A 56 17.74 6.03 3.73
CA SER A 56 18.19 6.68 2.50
C SER A 56 17.02 6.90 1.54
N ALA A 57 17.14 7.93 0.70
CA ALA A 57 16.17 8.29 -0.31
C ALA A 57 16.87 8.80 -1.58
N GLU A 58 16.92 7.97 -2.61
CA GLU A 58 17.58 8.25 -3.89
C GLU A 58 16.52 8.43 -4.98
N VAL A 59 16.61 9.50 -5.78
CA VAL A 59 15.77 9.65 -6.97
C VAL A 59 16.36 8.81 -8.09
N ILE A 60 15.60 7.83 -8.59
CA ILE A 60 16.07 6.85 -9.58
C ILE A 60 15.41 7.01 -10.96
N ALA A 61 14.30 7.75 -11.06
CA ALA A 61 13.69 8.09 -12.34
C ALA A 61 12.83 9.35 -12.23
N TYR A 62 12.71 10.06 -13.36
CA TYR A 62 11.87 11.24 -13.56
C TYR A 62 12.11 12.37 -12.53
N PRO A 63 13.36 12.86 -12.37
CA PRO A 63 13.70 13.90 -11.39
C PRO A 63 12.90 15.21 -11.59
N GLU A 64 12.48 15.50 -12.82
CA GLU A 64 11.64 16.65 -13.17
C GLU A 64 10.28 16.66 -12.49
N LEU A 65 9.79 15.50 -12.01
CA LEU A 65 8.50 15.37 -11.31
C LEU A 65 8.57 15.77 -9.83
N GLY A 66 9.76 16.16 -9.32
CA GLY A 66 9.92 16.66 -7.96
C GLY A 66 9.41 15.65 -6.91
N PRO A 67 8.43 16.00 -6.05
CA PRO A 67 7.87 15.08 -5.06
C PRO A 67 7.27 13.78 -5.63
N GLU A 68 6.89 13.75 -6.91
CA GLU A 68 6.32 12.56 -7.57
C GLU A 68 7.36 11.67 -8.25
N ALA A 69 8.64 12.07 -8.27
CA ALA A 69 9.72 11.27 -8.83
C ALA A 69 9.83 9.89 -8.16
N VAL A 70 10.25 8.87 -8.92
CA VAL A 70 10.44 7.51 -8.40
C VAL A 70 11.66 7.51 -7.50
N ARG A 71 11.48 7.06 -6.26
CA ARG A 71 12.55 7.00 -5.25
C ARG A 71 12.83 5.58 -4.81
N LYS A 72 14.11 5.24 -4.72
CA LYS A 72 14.58 4.08 -3.97
C LYS A 72 14.74 4.51 -2.53
N LEU A 73 13.95 3.91 -1.64
CA LEU A 73 13.99 4.16 -0.20
C LEU A 73 14.58 2.96 0.50
N GLU A 74 15.48 3.22 1.44
CA GLU A 74 15.87 2.23 2.45
C GLU A 74 15.17 2.60 3.75
N VAL A 75 14.50 1.64 4.38
CA VAL A 75 13.74 1.84 5.61
C VAL A 75 14.07 0.76 6.63
N VAL A 76 14.02 1.12 7.91
CA VAL A 76 14.19 0.18 9.03
C VAL A 76 13.06 0.42 10.01
N ASP A 77 12.41 -0.64 10.48
CA ASP A 77 11.28 -0.58 11.41
C ASP A 77 10.13 0.34 10.93
N PHE A 78 9.86 0.33 9.61
CA PHE A 78 8.81 1.15 9.01
C PHE A 78 7.42 0.60 9.36
N PRO A 79 6.61 1.31 10.17
CA PRO A 79 5.40 0.74 10.72
C PRO A 79 4.26 0.75 9.69
N VAL A 80 3.77 -0.44 9.35
CA VAL A 80 2.62 -0.64 8.47
C VAL A 80 1.75 -1.80 8.95
N THR A 81 0.49 -1.82 8.53
CA THR A 81 -0.47 -2.88 8.83
C THR A 81 -0.86 -3.62 7.55
N VAL A 82 -0.97 -4.95 7.60
CA VAL A 82 -1.53 -5.73 6.47
C VAL A 82 -3.02 -5.42 6.36
N ILE A 83 -3.43 -4.85 5.23
CA ILE A 83 -4.83 -4.51 4.95
C ILE A 83 -5.45 -5.53 4.01
N ASN A 84 -4.79 -5.83 2.88
CA ASN A 84 -5.21 -6.90 1.99
C ASN A 84 -4.09 -7.94 1.91
N ASP A 85 -4.42 -9.19 2.23
CA ASP A 85 -3.49 -10.31 2.18
C ASP A 85 -3.65 -11.15 0.90
N THR A 86 -2.85 -12.20 0.80
CA THR A 86 -2.85 -13.12 -0.35
C THR A 86 -3.99 -14.14 -0.30
N TYR A 87 -4.75 -14.22 0.79
CA TYR A 87 -5.88 -15.14 0.97
C TYR A 87 -7.20 -14.51 0.53
N GLY A 88 -7.22 -13.20 0.29
CA GLY A 88 -8.39 -12.43 -0.10
C GLY A 88 -9.06 -11.70 1.07
N ASN A 89 -8.42 -11.66 2.24
CA ASN A 89 -8.94 -10.93 3.39
C ASN A 89 -8.76 -9.42 3.20
N ASP A 90 -9.67 -8.65 3.79
CA ASP A 90 -9.61 -7.18 3.84
C ASP A 90 -9.91 -6.71 5.26
N LEU A 91 -8.90 -6.16 5.93
CA LEU A 91 -9.02 -5.71 7.31
C LEU A 91 -10.06 -4.59 7.48
N TYR A 92 -10.26 -3.73 6.49
CA TYR A 92 -11.29 -2.69 6.56
C TYR A 92 -12.70 -3.28 6.49
N GLN A 93 -12.89 -4.33 5.70
CA GLN A 93 -14.17 -5.03 5.59
C GLN A 93 -14.45 -5.83 6.86
N MET A 94 -13.49 -6.66 7.29
CA MET A 94 -13.61 -7.48 8.50
C MET A 94 -13.86 -6.62 9.74
N GLY A 95 -13.17 -5.48 9.86
CA GLY A 95 -13.37 -4.55 10.97
C GLY A 95 -14.77 -3.95 10.98
N ARG A 96 -15.33 -3.60 9.80
CA ARG A 96 -16.72 -3.12 9.71
C ARG A 96 -17.70 -4.23 10.10
N GLU A 97 -17.54 -5.42 9.54
CA GLU A 97 -18.41 -6.56 9.85
C GLU A 97 -18.43 -6.90 11.35
N GLN A 98 -17.28 -6.77 12.03
CA GLN A 98 -17.16 -7.11 13.44
C GLN A 98 -17.67 -6.01 14.39
N TYR A 99 -17.45 -4.74 14.06
CA TYR A 99 -17.61 -3.64 15.02
C TYR A 99 -18.65 -2.58 14.61
N GLU A 100 -19.22 -2.64 13.41
CA GLU A 100 -20.23 -1.68 12.97
C GLU A 100 -21.54 -1.90 13.76
N VAL A 101 -21.94 -0.88 14.52
CA VAL A 101 -23.28 -0.81 15.10
C VAL A 101 -24.24 -0.44 13.99
N LYS A 102 -25.20 -1.33 13.72
CA LYS A 102 -26.28 -1.10 12.77
C LYS A 102 -27.47 -0.51 13.53
N ASP A 103 -28.02 0.59 13.02
CA ASP A 103 -29.29 1.14 13.47
C ASP A 103 -30.47 0.24 13.04
#